data_AF-A0A3A9X9X9-F1
#
_entry.id   AF-A0A3A9X9X9-F1
#
_cell.length_a   1.000
_cell.length_b   1.000
_cell.length_c   1.000
_cell.angle_alpha   90.00
_cell.angle_beta   90.00
_cell.angle_gamma   90.00
#
_symmetry.space_group_name_H-M   'P 1'
#
loop_
_entity.id
_entity.type
_entity.pdbx_description
1 polymer ?
#
loop_
_entity_poly.entity_id
_entity_poly.type
_entity_poly.pdbx_seq_one_letter_code
_entity_poly.pdbx_strand_id
1 'polypeptide(L)'
;MKLNSEQEKKIKNFVDKQGFKLLELRDDIEDHLCCVVESDLKRGRTFDQSLRDAISELAPNGLIDLERKTIFLLNSKRIIMMKKLMYFIGFIGALTLTVGVVFKILWYPGANKLFMTGFLLLLLIFVPMLAIDRYKVAIAKTLSERLKIVLGCVSGVIVGLSGLFKLMHWMGAEVLLLAGAFIFVVGYLPFLFFTMYRKSLA
;
A
#
# COMPACT_ATOMS: atom_id res chain seq x y z
N MET A 1 -45.81 -3.23 -5.96
CA MET A 1 -45.71 -4.45 -5.13
C MET A 1 -44.54 -4.25 -4.19
N LYS A 2 -44.69 -4.53 -2.89
CA LYS A 2 -43.56 -4.61 -1.94
C LYS A 2 -42.98 -6.02 -1.99
N LEU A 3 -41.69 -6.17 -1.67
CA LEU A 3 -41.07 -7.49 -1.52
C LEU A 3 -41.81 -8.33 -0.47
N ASN A 4 -41.89 -9.64 -0.68
CA ASN A 4 -42.32 -10.55 0.38
C ASN A 4 -41.14 -10.81 1.35
N SER A 5 -41.44 -11.25 2.57
CA SER A 5 -40.43 -11.49 3.61
C SER A 5 -39.43 -12.62 3.28
N GLU A 6 -39.79 -13.58 2.42
CA GLU A 6 -38.85 -14.59 1.91
C GLU A 6 -37.87 -14.02 0.88
N GLN A 7 -38.32 -13.13 0.01
CA GLN A 7 -37.53 -12.50 -1.05
C GLN A 7 -36.48 -11.57 -0.45
N GLU A 8 -36.89 -10.77 0.54
CA GLU A 8 -35.99 -9.93 1.33
C GLU A 8 -34.93 -10.78 2.05
N LYS A 9 -35.35 -11.87 2.69
CA LYS A 9 -34.44 -12.82 3.34
C LYS A 9 -33.48 -13.50 2.36
N LYS A 10 -33.91 -13.77 1.12
CA LYS A 10 -33.03 -14.28 0.06
C LYS A 10 -31.94 -13.27 -0.32
N ILE A 11 -32.29 -11.99 -0.47
CA ILE A 11 -31.32 -10.92 -0.77
C ILE A 11 -30.32 -10.79 0.39
N LYS A 12 -30.82 -10.68 1.64
CA LYS A 12 -29.98 -10.58 2.84
C LYS A 12 -29.00 -11.75 2.97
N ASN A 13 -29.48 -12.98 2.82
CA ASN A 13 -28.62 -14.16 2.86
C ASN A 13 -27.59 -14.21 1.72
N PHE A 14 -27.90 -13.65 0.55
CA PHE A 14 -26.97 -13.58 -0.57
C PHE A 14 -25.84 -12.59 -0.31
N VAL A 15 -26.16 -11.40 0.21
CA VAL A 15 -25.19 -10.36 0.58
C VAL A 15 -24.29 -10.85 1.74
N ASP A 16 -24.88 -11.46 2.77
CA ASP A 16 -24.14 -11.95 3.95
C ASP A 16 -23.10 -13.01 3.61
N LYS A 17 -23.41 -13.88 2.63
CA LYS A 17 -22.50 -14.93 2.16
C LYS A 17 -21.26 -14.39 1.45
N GLN A 18 -21.24 -13.12 1.03
CA GLN A 18 -20.07 -12.54 0.35
C GLN A 18 -18.94 -12.17 1.31
N GLY A 19 -19.20 -12.07 2.62
CA GLY A 19 -18.17 -11.82 3.62
C GLY A 19 -17.61 -10.39 3.61
N PHE A 20 -18.48 -9.39 3.51
CA PHE A 20 -18.10 -7.97 3.58
C PHE A 20 -17.40 -7.63 4.91
N LYS A 21 -16.39 -6.76 4.84
CA LYS A 21 -15.68 -6.17 5.97
C LYS A 21 -16.29 -4.84 6.42
N LEU A 22 -16.90 -4.08 5.51
CA LEU A 22 -17.54 -2.80 5.77
C LEU A 22 -19.06 -3.01 5.93
N LEU A 23 -19.54 -2.98 7.19
CA LEU A 23 -20.95 -3.22 7.51
C LEU A 23 -21.89 -2.18 6.91
N GLU A 24 -21.50 -0.90 6.91
CA GLU A 24 -22.30 0.17 6.31
C GLU A 24 -22.56 -0.08 4.81
N LEU A 25 -21.54 -0.51 4.07
CA LEU A 25 -21.68 -0.81 2.65
C LEU A 25 -22.54 -2.06 2.41
N ARG A 26 -22.46 -3.06 3.29
CA ARG A 26 -23.31 -4.25 3.23
C ARG A 26 -24.79 -3.84 3.34
N ASP A 27 -25.11 -2.99 4.31
CA ASP A 27 -26.47 -2.51 4.55
C ASP A 27 -26.94 -1.64 3.36
N ASP A 28 -26.09 -0.74 2.86
CA ASP A 28 -26.38 0.07 1.66
C ASP A 28 -26.66 -0.78 0.41
N ILE A 29 -25.92 -1.88 0.22
CA ILE A 29 -26.11 -2.82 -0.90
C ILE A 29 -27.42 -3.60 -0.72
N GLU A 30 -27.70 -4.06 0.50
CA GLU A 30 -28.96 -4.76 0.82
C GLU A 30 -30.16 -3.87 0.48
N ASP A 31 -30.16 -2.63 0.96
CA ASP A 31 -31.23 -1.65 0.71
C ASP A 31 -31.34 -1.30 -0.78
N HIS A 32 -30.22 -1.12 -1.47
CA HIS A 32 -30.22 -0.83 -2.90
C HIS A 32 -30.81 -1.97 -3.73
N LEU A 33 -30.38 -3.22 -3.48
CA LEU A 33 -30.90 -4.39 -4.17
C LEU A 33 -32.40 -4.57 -3.92
N CYS A 34 -32.86 -4.37 -2.68
CA CYS A 34 -34.28 -4.39 -2.36
C CYS A 34 -35.05 -3.34 -3.16
N CYS A 35 -34.59 -2.08 -3.19
CA CYS A 35 -35.24 -0.99 -3.93
C CYS A 35 -35.33 -1.25 -5.45
N VAL A 36 -34.24 -1.72 -6.06
CA VAL A 36 -34.20 -1.99 -7.51
C VAL A 36 -35.14 -3.13 -7.87
N VAL A 37 -35.10 -4.23 -7.11
CA VAL A 37 -35.97 -5.40 -7.35
C VAL A 37 -37.44 -5.04 -7.16
N GLU A 38 -37.79 -4.22 -6.16
CA GLU A 38 -39.17 -3.73 -6.00
C GLU A 38 -39.66 -2.89 -7.19
N SER A 39 -38.78 -2.06 -7.74
CA SER A 39 -39.09 -1.24 -8.92
C SER A 39 -39.37 -2.10 -10.15
N ASP A 40 -38.56 -3.14 -10.38
CA ASP A 40 -38.72 -4.02 -11.51
C ASP A 40 -39.90 -5.00 -11.37
N LEU A 41 -40.21 -5.43 -10.16
CA LEU A 41 -41.43 -6.18 -9.86
C LEU A 41 -42.69 -5.35 -10.17
N LYS A 42 -42.69 -4.04 -9.87
CA LYS A 42 -43.79 -3.12 -10.25
C LYS A 42 -43.95 -3.01 -11.77
N ARG A 43 -42.88 -3.23 -12.54
CA ARG A 43 -42.86 -3.24 -14.01
C ARG A 43 -43.22 -4.60 -14.62
N GLY A 44 -43.57 -5.59 -13.79
CA GLY A 44 -43.99 -6.92 -14.24
C GLY A 44 -42.84 -7.90 -14.52
N ARG A 45 -41.60 -7.60 -14.11
CA ARG A 45 -40.48 -8.54 -14.23
C ARG A 45 -40.50 -9.58 -13.11
N THR A 46 -39.85 -10.73 -13.34
CA THR A 46 -39.73 -11.79 -12.32
C THR A 46 -38.61 -11.48 -11.33
N PHE A 47 -38.78 -11.85 -10.06
CA PHE A 47 -37.81 -11.61 -8.98
C PHE A 47 -36.39 -12.10 -9.34
N ASP A 48 -36.28 -13.33 -9.83
CA ASP A 48 -34.98 -13.93 -10.16
C ASP A 48 -34.25 -13.20 -11.29
N GLN A 49 -34.98 -12.67 -12.27
CA GLN A 49 -34.39 -11.85 -13.34
C GLN A 49 -33.96 -10.49 -12.79
N SER A 50 -34.85 -9.79 -12.08
CA SER A 50 -34.55 -8.48 -11.50
C SER A 50 -33.36 -8.51 -10.54
N LEU A 51 -33.24 -9.56 -9.71
CA LEU A 51 -32.12 -9.70 -8.78
C LEU A 51 -30.79 -9.91 -9.52
N ARG A 52 -30.78 -10.77 -10.56
CA ARG A 52 -29.56 -10.98 -11.38
C ARG A 52 -29.15 -9.71 -12.11
N ASP A 53 -30.10 -9.02 -12.72
CA ASP A 53 -29.86 -7.78 -13.44
C ASP A 53 -29.30 -6.72 -12.49
N ALA A 54 -29.93 -6.51 -11.33
CA ALA A 54 -29.48 -5.56 -10.31
C ALA A 54 -28.06 -5.86 -9.80
N ILE A 55 -27.72 -7.13 -9.56
CA ILE A 55 -26.36 -7.52 -9.15
C ILE A 55 -25.35 -7.25 -10.28
N SER A 56 -25.71 -7.58 -11.53
CA SER A 56 -24.82 -7.40 -12.68
C SER A 56 -24.55 -5.92 -13.00
N GLU A 57 -25.56 -5.06 -12.77
CA GLU A 57 -25.46 -3.62 -12.97
C GLU A 57 -24.67 -2.95 -11.84
N LEU A 58 -24.95 -3.32 -10.59
CA LEU A 58 -24.28 -2.76 -9.42
C LEU A 58 -22.81 -3.20 -9.33
N ALA A 59 -22.54 -4.48 -9.61
CA ALA A 59 -21.24 -5.11 -9.38
C ALA A 59 -20.88 -6.08 -10.52
N PRO A 60 -20.57 -5.58 -11.74
CA PRO A 60 -20.23 -6.42 -12.89
C PRO A 60 -18.98 -7.30 -12.67
N ASN A 61 -18.08 -6.86 -11.78
CA ASN A 61 -16.86 -7.59 -11.39
C ASN A 61 -17.00 -8.29 -10.02
N GLY A 62 -18.21 -8.36 -9.47
CA GLY A 62 -18.51 -8.92 -8.15
C GLY A 62 -18.48 -7.90 -7.00
N LEU A 63 -19.24 -8.20 -5.96
CA LEU A 63 -19.49 -7.30 -4.83
C LEU A 63 -18.24 -7.01 -3.98
N ILE A 64 -17.29 -7.94 -3.96
CA ILE A 64 -16.00 -7.78 -3.26
C ILE A 64 -15.14 -6.70 -3.96
N ASP A 65 -15.23 -6.56 -5.29
CA ASP A 65 -14.53 -5.49 -6.02
C ASP A 65 -15.13 -4.12 -5.71
N LEU A 66 -16.46 -4.06 -5.60
CA LEU A 66 -17.18 -2.85 -5.18
C LEU A 66 -16.73 -2.40 -3.78
N GLU A 67 -16.69 -3.32 -2.82
CA GLU A 67 -16.18 -3.03 -1.47
C GLU A 67 -14.73 -2.52 -1.48
N ARG A 68 -13.86 -3.17 -2.25
CA ARG A 68 -12.46 -2.74 -2.38
C ARG A 68 -12.37 -1.31 -2.93
N LYS A 69 -13.17 -0.96 -3.93
CA LYS A 69 -13.23 0.39 -4.50
C LYS A 69 -13.73 1.41 -3.49
N THR A 70 -14.80 1.11 -2.74
CA THR A 70 -15.33 1.99 -1.69
C THR A 70 -14.28 2.25 -0.60
N ILE A 71 -13.65 1.20 -0.08
CA ILE A 71 -12.58 1.34 0.92
C ILE A 71 -11.40 2.17 0.37
N PHE A 72 -11.04 1.98 -0.90
CA PHE A 72 -10.00 2.77 -1.54
C PHE A 72 -10.40 4.25 -1.67
N LEU A 73 -11.63 4.54 -2.10
CA LEU A 73 -12.15 5.90 -2.24
C LEU A 73 -12.24 6.62 -0.90
N LEU A 74 -12.73 5.95 0.15
CA LEU A 74 -12.79 6.48 1.52
C LEU A 74 -11.39 6.85 2.05
N ASN A 75 -10.36 6.08 1.70
CA ASN A 75 -8.99 6.33 2.12
C ASN A 75 -8.15 7.14 1.12
N SER A 76 -8.69 7.46 -0.06
CA SER A 76 -7.95 8.04 -1.20
C SER A 76 -7.29 9.37 -0.84
N LYS A 77 -8.00 10.28 -0.17
CA LYS A 77 -7.47 11.58 0.29
C LYS A 77 -6.23 11.41 1.17
N ARG A 78 -6.28 10.48 2.13
CA ARG A 78 -5.16 10.18 3.03
C ARG A 78 -3.97 9.60 2.25
N ILE A 79 -4.23 8.68 1.32
CA ILE A 79 -3.18 8.08 0.46
C ILE A 79 -2.50 9.15 -0.39
N ILE A 80 -3.27 10.02 -1.04
CA ILE A 80 -2.75 11.11 -1.87
C ILE A 80 -1.92 12.09 -1.03
N MET A 81 -2.40 12.45 0.16
CA MET A 81 -1.69 13.34 1.08
C MET A 81 -0.34 12.76 1.51
N MET A 82 -0.30 11.46 1.88
CA MET A 82 0.94 10.78 2.25
C MET A 82 1.94 10.74 1.09
N LYS A 83 1.47 10.51 -0.14
CA LYS A 83 2.34 10.54 -1.33
C LYS A 83 2.91 11.92 -1.60
N LYS A 84 2.10 12.98 -1.52
CA LYS A 84 2.57 14.36 -1.65
C LYS A 84 3.65 14.69 -0.62
N LEU A 85 3.42 14.30 0.64
CA LEU A 85 4.37 14.49 1.72
C LEU A 85 5.68 13.73 1.49
N MET A 86 5.61 12.47 1.05
CA MET A 86 6.78 11.65 0.73
C MET A 86 7.63 12.31 -0.37
N TYR A 87 7.02 12.77 -1.47
CA TYR A 87 7.75 13.47 -2.53
C TYR A 87 8.34 14.80 -2.05
N PHE A 88 7.62 15.54 -1.23
CA PHE A 88 8.11 16.79 -0.66
C PHE A 88 9.33 16.57 0.25
N ILE A 89 9.28 15.59 1.16
CA ILE A 89 10.40 15.22 2.02
C ILE A 89 11.59 14.72 1.19
N GLY A 90 11.33 13.90 0.17
CA GLY A 90 12.36 13.43 -0.75
C GLY A 90 13.05 14.58 -1.48
N PHE A 91 12.28 15.57 -1.95
CA PHE A 91 12.83 16.77 -2.59
C PHE A 91 13.68 17.60 -1.63
N ILE A 92 13.16 17.93 -0.44
CA ILE A 92 13.89 18.70 0.56
C ILE A 92 15.16 17.96 0.99
N GLY A 93 15.08 16.65 1.25
CA GLY A 93 16.24 15.82 1.60
C GLY A 93 17.30 15.77 0.51
N ALA A 94 16.91 15.58 -0.75
CA ALA A 94 17.83 15.57 -1.87
C ALA A 94 18.49 16.95 -2.08
N LEU A 95 17.73 18.03 -1.96
CA LEU A 95 18.24 19.39 -2.05
C LEU A 95 19.25 19.67 -0.93
N THR A 96 18.89 19.41 0.32
CA THR A 96 19.76 19.62 1.49
C THR A 96 21.04 18.77 1.39
N LEU A 97 20.93 17.51 0.98
CA LEU A 97 22.10 16.64 0.79
C LEU A 97 23.01 17.17 -0.30
N THR A 98 22.45 17.60 -1.44
CA THR A 98 23.22 18.15 -2.57
C THR A 98 23.97 19.41 -2.15
N VAL A 99 23.29 20.34 -1.47
CA VAL A 99 23.94 21.55 -0.92
C VAL A 99 25.04 21.16 0.08
N GLY A 100 24.79 20.19 0.96
CA GLY A 100 25.80 19.68 1.90
C GLY A 100 27.03 19.11 1.22
N VAL A 101 26.87 18.33 0.14
CA VAL A 101 27.98 17.80 -0.68
C VAL A 101 28.75 18.92 -1.34
N VAL A 102 28.06 19.87 -1.97
CA VAL A 102 28.71 21.04 -2.61
C VAL A 102 29.52 21.83 -1.59
N PHE A 103 28.96 22.09 -0.41
CA PHE A 103 29.66 22.81 0.66
C PHE A 103 30.87 22.03 1.16
N LYS A 104 30.80 20.70 1.20
CA LYS A 104 31.92 19.84 1.61
C LYS A 104 33.07 19.89 0.61
N ILE A 105 32.76 19.91 -0.69
CA ILE A 105 33.76 20.01 -1.77
C ILE A 105 34.38 21.41 -1.82
N LEU A 106 33.57 22.46 -1.63
CA LEU A 106 34.00 23.85 -1.68
C LEU A 106 34.55 24.38 -0.33
N TRP A 107 34.67 23.52 0.68
CA TRP A 107 35.20 23.86 2.01
C TRP A 107 34.40 24.96 2.73
N TYR A 108 33.11 25.09 2.46
CA TYR A 108 32.24 26.05 3.14
C TYR A 108 31.86 25.55 4.56
N PRO A 109 31.68 26.49 5.52
CA PRO A 109 31.27 26.13 6.87
C PRO A 109 29.86 25.51 6.88
N GLY A 110 29.62 24.58 7.80
CA GLY A 110 28.31 23.91 7.94
C GLY A 110 28.08 22.73 6.98
N ALA A 111 29.03 22.42 6.09
CA ALA A 111 28.96 21.30 5.14
C ALA A 111 28.54 19.97 5.79
N ASN A 112 29.23 19.56 6.85
CA ASN A 112 28.95 18.29 7.53
C ASN A 112 27.54 18.26 8.14
N LYS A 113 27.03 19.40 8.66
CA LYS A 113 25.67 19.46 9.22
C LYS A 113 24.62 19.26 8.13
N LEU A 114 24.73 20.00 7.02
CA LEU A 114 23.82 19.89 5.87
C LEU A 114 23.88 18.50 5.23
N PHE A 115 25.07 17.94 5.07
CA PHE A 115 25.26 16.58 4.55
C PHE A 115 24.55 15.55 5.45
N MET A 116 24.80 15.60 6.76
CA MET A 116 24.20 14.66 7.72
C MET A 116 22.68 14.78 7.75
N THR A 117 22.14 16.00 7.79
CA THR A 117 20.69 16.20 7.87
C THR A 117 19.99 15.74 6.59
N GLY A 118 20.51 16.09 5.41
CA GLY A 118 19.97 15.64 4.13
C GLY A 118 20.05 14.11 3.99
N PHE A 119 21.18 13.52 4.37
CA PHE A 119 21.38 12.07 4.30
C PHE A 119 20.42 11.31 5.23
N LEU A 120 20.32 11.73 6.50
CA LEU A 120 19.42 11.10 7.47
C LEU A 120 17.95 11.29 7.12
N LEU A 121 17.57 12.47 6.59
CA LEU A 121 16.21 12.73 6.12
C LEU A 121 15.81 11.76 4.98
N LEU A 122 16.72 11.54 4.02
CA LEU A 122 16.47 10.57 2.94
C LEU A 122 16.46 9.13 3.47
N LEU A 123 17.43 8.77 4.29
CA LEU A 123 17.63 7.38 4.71
C LEU A 123 16.60 6.92 5.75
N LEU A 124 16.28 7.73 6.76
CA LEU A 124 15.44 7.34 7.88
C LEU A 124 13.98 7.77 7.73
N ILE A 125 13.66 8.72 6.83
CA ILE A 125 12.29 9.18 6.65
C ILE A 125 11.78 8.80 5.26
N PHE A 126 12.48 9.21 4.19
CA PHE A 126 12.00 8.95 2.83
C PHE A 126 12.00 7.46 2.47
N VAL A 127 13.07 6.72 2.76
CA VAL A 127 13.16 5.28 2.45
C VAL A 127 12.08 4.47 3.19
N PRO A 128 11.85 4.63 4.51
CA PRO A 128 10.76 3.95 5.20
C PRO A 128 9.37 4.36 4.69
N MET A 129 9.14 5.64 4.36
CA MET A 129 7.88 6.06 3.75
C MET A 129 7.63 5.37 2.41
N LEU A 130 8.67 5.26 1.57
CA LEU A 130 8.60 4.56 0.30
C LEU A 130 8.32 3.06 0.52
N ALA A 131 8.97 2.44 1.50
CA ALA A 131 8.73 1.05 1.86
C ALA A 131 7.29 0.83 2.35
N ILE A 132 6.73 1.73 3.16
CA ILE A 132 5.34 1.67 3.63
C ILE A 132 4.34 1.81 2.47
N ASP A 133 4.57 2.74 1.54
CA ASP A 133 3.72 2.90 0.35
C ASP A 133 3.72 1.61 -0.49
N ARG A 134 4.91 1.05 -0.76
CA ARG A 134 5.05 -0.22 -1.47
C ARG A 134 4.45 -1.39 -0.71
N TYR A 135 4.60 -1.43 0.61
CA TYR A 135 4.03 -2.46 1.48
C TYR A 135 2.50 -2.44 1.42
N LYS A 136 1.88 -1.25 1.50
CA LYS A 136 0.42 -1.09 1.36
C LYS A 136 -0.11 -1.66 0.05
N VAL A 137 0.60 -1.43 -1.05
CA VAL A 137 0.26 -2.03 -2.37
C VAL A 137 0.46 -3.54 -2.38
N ALA A 138 1.45 -4.05 -1.62
CA ALA A 138 1.73 -5.48 -1.50
C ALA A 138 0.86 -6.21 -0.45
N ILE A 139 -0.03 -5.54 0.28
CA ILE A 139 -0.92 -6.20 1.25
C ILE A 139 -1.79 -7.26 0.55
N ALA A 140 -2.24 -7.03 -0.67
CA ALA A 140 -3.01 -8.04 -1.40
C ALA A 140 -2.16 -9.17 -2.01
N LYS A 141 -0.82 -9.09 -1.91
CA LYS A 141 0.12 -10.04 -2.51
C LYS A 141 0.62 -11.08 -1.50
N THR A 142 1.35 -12.07 -2.03
CA THR A 142 1.96 -13.16 -1.27
C THR A 142 2.91 -12.67 -0.18
N LEU A 143 3.09 -13.47 0.87
CA LEU A 143 3.99 -13.14 1.98
C LEU A 143 5.42 -12.84 1.51
N SER A 144 5.91 -13.51 0.47
CA SER A 144 7.22 -13.29 -0.12
C SER A 144 7.42 -11.87 -0.67
N GLU A 145 6.37 -11.26 -1.23
CA GLU A 145 6.43 -9.87 -1.72
C GLU A 145 6.52 -8.88 -0.55
N ARG A 146 5.83 -9.16 0.57
CA ARG A 146 5.87 -8.32 1.77
C ARG A 146 7.23 -8.40 2.47
N LEU A 147 7.74 -9.61 2.68
CA LEU A 147 9.04 -9.83 3.33
C LEU A 147 10.19 -9.18 2.55
N LYS A 148 10.16 -9.27 1.21
CA LYS A 148 11.12 -8.60 0.34
C LYS A 148 11.18 -7.08 0.59
N ILE A 149 10.04 -6.42 0.74
CA ILE A 149 9.99 -4.96 0.97
C ILE A 149 10.59 -4.62 2.33
N VAL A 150 10.21 -5.36 3.38
CA VAL A 150 10.69 -5.10 4.75
C VAL A 150 12.18 -5.38 4.87
N LEU A 151 12.65 -6.56 4.44
CA LEU A 151 14.05 -6.96 4.55
C LEU A 151 14.96 -6.05 3.70
N GLY A 152 14.51 -5.66 2.50
CA GLY A 152 15.24 -4.72 1.66
C GLY A 152 15.33 -3.31 2.27
N CYS A 153 14.26 -2.84 2.90
CA CYS A 153 14.28 -1.56 3.62
C CYS A 153 15.23 -1.60 4.80
N VAL A 154 15.16 -2.64 5.64
CA VAL A 154 16.01 -2.79 6.83
C VAL A 154 17.48 -2.88 6.42
N SER A 155 17.83 -3.75 5.46
CA SER A 155 19.21 -3.87 4.99
C SER A 155 19.71 -2.57 4.35
N GLY A 156 18.87 -1.90 3.55
CA GLY A 156 19.23 -0.64 2.90
C GLY A 156 19.50 0.49 3.91
N VAL A 157 18.70 0.60 4.96
CA VAL A 157 18.92 1.57 6.05
C VAL A 157 20.21 1.28 6.80
N ILE A 158 20.46 0.01 7.16
CA ILE A 158 21.68 -0.37 7.90
C ILE A 158 22.94 -0.11 7.06
N VAL A 159 22.94 -0.49 5.78
CA VAL A 159 24.06 -0.24 4.86
C VAL A 159 24.24 1.26 4.60
N GLY A 160 23.15 2.03 4.46
CA GLY A 160 23.24 3.48 4.33
C GLY A 160 23.86 4.14 5.57
N LEU A 161 23.47 3.71 6.77
CA LEU A 161 24.05 4.20 8.03
C LEU A 161 25.53 3.83 8.15
N SER A 162 25.92 2.62 7.71
CA SER A 162 27.32 2.23 7.60
C SER A 162 28.12 3.22 6.74
N GLY A 163 27.58 3.57 5.57
CA GLY A 163 28.21 4.54 4.66
C GLY A 163 28.40 5.91 5.33
N LEU A 164 27.39 6.37 6.05
CA LEU A 164 27.46 7.62 6.83
C LEU A 164 28.55 7.57 7.89
N PHE A 165 28.63 6.47 8.65
CA PHE A 165 29.63 6.29 9.70
C PHE A 165 31.04 6.27 9.11
N LYS A 166 31.24 5.59 7.97
CA LYS A 166 32.54 5.58 7.29
C LYS A 166 32.95 6.97 6.81
N LEU A 167 32.01 7.74 6.23
CA LEU A 167 32.24 9.11 5.76
C LEU A 167 32.48 10.12 6.89
N MET A 168 31.95 9.87 8.08
CA MET A 168 32.13 10.69 9.27
C MET A 168 33.28 10.22 10.17
N HIS A 169 34.00 9.17 9.76
CA HIS A 169 35.06 8.52 10.56
C HIS A 169 34.57 8.05 11.94
N TRP A 170 33.30 7.67 12.05
CA TRP A 170 32.73 7.11 13.26
C TRP A 170 33.05 5.62 13.40
N MET A 171 33.22 5.18 14.65
CA MET A 171 33.53 3.79 14.98
C MET A 171 32.34 2.87 14.64
N GLY A 172 32.62 1.63 14.26
CA GLY A 172 31.58 0.60 14.02
C GLY A 172 30.99 0.57 12.62
N ALA A 173 31.46 1.41 11.67
CA ALA A 173 31.01 1.40 10.28
C ALA A 173 31.10 0.00 9.65
N GLU A 174 32.21 -0.71 9.85
CA GLU A 174 32.45 -2.03 9.24
C GLU A 174 31.53 -3.12 9.79
N VAL A 175 31.24 -3.07 11.10
CA VAL A 175 30.30 -4.00 11.74
C VAL A 175 28.88 -3.77 11.21
N LEU A 176 28.47 -2.51 11.07
CA LEU A 176 27.18 -2.15 10.48
C LEU A 176 27.09 -2.60 9.02
N LEU A 177 28.16 -2.43 8.23
CA LEU A 177 28.23 -2.88 6.85
C LEU A 177 28.02 -4.39 6.75
N LEU A 178 28.76 -5.15 7.56
CA LEU A 178 28.71 -6.61 7.54
C LEU A 178 27.31 -7.11 7.93
N ALA A 179 26.73 -6.55 8.99
CA ALA A 179 25.38 -6.89 9.42
C ALA A 179 24.33 -6.56 8.35
N GLY A 180 24.41 -5.36 7.74
CA GLY A 180 23.50 -4.94 6.68
C GLY A 180 23.62 -5.80 5.43
N ALA A 181 24.85 -6.12 5.01
CA ALA A 181 25.14 -6.99 3.88
C ALA A 181 24.65 -8.43 4.13
N PHE A 182 24.81 -8.95 5.34
CA PHE A 182 24.29 -10.26 5.72
C PHE A 182 22.76 -10.32 5.60
N ILE A 183 22.04 -9.32 6.13
CA ILE A 183 20.58 -9.23 6.01
C ILE A 183 20.15 -9.08 4.54
N PHE A 184 20.92 -8.35 3.73
CA PHE A 184 20.64 -8.23 2.30
C PHE A 184 20.78 -9.57 1.57
N VAL A 185 21.89 -10.28 1.79
CA VAL A 185 22.21 -11.53 1.08
C VAL A 185 21.32 -12.68 1.54
N VAL A 186 21.17 -12.88 2.85
CA VAL A 186 20.41 -14.00 3.41
C VAL A 186 18.92 -13.69 3.51
N GLY A 187 18.58 -12.43 3.81
CA GLY A 187 17.20 -11.98 3.92
C GLY A 187 16.62 -11.59 2.58
N TYR A 188 17.06 -10.47 2.00
CA TYR A 188 16.40 -9.87 0.84
C TYR A 188 16.51 -10.69 -0.45
N LEU A 189 17.71 -11.17 -0.82
CA LEU A 189 17.94 -11.81 -2.12
C LEU A 189 17.09 -13.07 -2.36
N PRO A 190 16.95 -14.03 -1.42
CA PRO A 190 16.14 -15.23 -1.66
C PRO A 190 14.68 -14.92 -1.99
N PHE A 191 14.08 -13.97 -1.26
CA PHE A 191 12.70 -13.55 -1.55
C PHE A 191 12.60 -12.79 -2.88
N LEU A 192 13.60 -11.97 -3.23
CA LEU A 192 13.63 -11.31 -4.54
C LEU A 192 13.63 -12.35 -5.67
N PHE A 193 14.61 -13.26 -5.69
CA PHE A 193 14.72 -14.28 -6.74
C PHE A 193 13.51 -15.19 -6.80
N PHE A 194 12.97 -15.61 -5.65
CA PHE A 194 11.75 -16.40 -5.60
C PHE A 194 10.55 -15.64 -6.21
N THR A 195 10.40 -14.35 -5.90
CA THR A 195 9.33 -13.54 -6.52
C THR A 195 9.52 -13.33 -8.02
N MET A 196 10.76 -13.24 -8.50
CA MET A 196 11.06 -13.15 -9.93
C MET A 196 10.75 -14.46 -10.65
N TYR A 197 11.22 -15.59 -10.11
CA TYR A 197 10.98 -16.91 -10.67
C TYR A 197 9.48 -17.24 -10.77
N ARG A 198 8.71 -16.91 -9.73
CA ARG A 198 7.25 -17.09 -9.78
C ARG A 198 6.56 -16.22 -10.82
N LYS A 199 7.08 -15.02 -11.09
CA LYS A 199 6.53 -14.13 -12.12
C LYS A 199 6.88 -14.56 -13.54
N SER A 200 8.00 -15.26 -13.75
CA SER A 200 8.35 -15.79 -15.07
C SER A 200 7.55 -17.03 -15.47
N LEU A 201 6.92 -17.70 -14.50
CA LEU A 201 6.09 -18.89 -14.72
C LEU A 201 4.59 -18.56 -14.87
N ALA A 202 4.18 -17.33 -14.57
CA ALA A 202 2.79 -16.85 -14.63
C ALA A 202 2.58 -15.96 -15.84
#